data_AF-X8DM37-F1
#
_entry.id   AF-X8DM37-F1
#
_cell.length_a   1.000
_cell.length_b   1.000
_cell.length_c   1.000
_cell.angle_alpha   90.00
_cell.angle_beta   90.00
_cell.angle_gamma   90.00
#
_symmetry.space_group_name_H-M   'P 1'
#
loop_
_entity.id
_entity.type
_entity.pdbx_description
1 polymer ?
#
loop_
_entity_poly.entity_id
_entity_poly.type
_entity_poly.pdbx_seq_one_letter_code
_entity_poly.pdbx_strand_id
1 'polypeptide(L)'
;MLASGDLGQHNGLPATIIVSTTLKELEAGAGTALTGGGSLLPMSDVIRLASHAYHYLAIFDKGKAIGLYHTKRLASPGQRIVLYAKDRGCTFPGCDVPGYLTEVHHVTDFATCRETNVDDLTQGCGTHHKLVTSGGWKTRKLKNGDTEWIPPPHLDHGQARTNTFHHPERLLRDGDGDDDDDP
;
A
#
# COMPACT_ATOMS: atom_id res chain seq x y z
N MET A 1 25.46 17.21 -21.64
CA MET A 1 25.54 18.50 -20.91
C MET A 1 24.66 18.38 -19.68
N LEU A 2 25.25 18.18 -18.50
CA LEU A 2 24.57 18.04 -17.21
C LEU A 2 25.02 19.19 -16.30
N ALA A 3 24.51 20.38 -16.56
CA ALA A 3 24.79 21.56 -15.74
C ALA A 3 23.66 22.57 -15.94
N SER A 4 22.49 22.31 -15.37
CA SER A 4 21.48 23.36 -15.22
C SER A 4 21.02 23.57 -13.78
N GLY A 5 21.42 22.74 -12.81
CA GLY A 5 21.06 22.94 -11.40
C GLY A 5 19.56 22.80 -11.09
N ASP A 6 18.70 22.69 -12.11
CA ASP A 6 17.27 22.50 -11.99
C ASP A 6 16.94 21.03 -12.20
N LEU A 7 16.40 20.39 -11.16
CA LEU A 7 15.80 19.07 -11.27
C LEU A 7 14.52 19.16 -12.12
N GLY A 8 14.37 18.24 -13.07
CA GLY A 8 13.15 18.12 -13.86
C GLY A 8 11.93 17.92 -12.96
N GLN A 9 10.94 18.81 -13.07
CA GLN A 9 9.66 18.67 -12.39
C GLN A 9 8.71 17.81 -13.23
N HIS A 10 8.14 16.78 -12.62
CA HIS A 10 6.93 16.13 -13.13
C HIS A 10 5.78 16.49 -12.19
N ASN A 11 4.87 17.36 -12.66
CA ASN A 11 3.70 17.84 -11.90
C ASN A 11 4.02 18.48 -10.53
N GLY A 12 5.14 19.20 -10.41
CA GLY A 12 5.43 20.02 -9.21
C GLY A 12 5.84 19.26 -7.95
N LEU A 13 6.19 17.97 -8.06
CA LEU A 13 6.78 17.18 -6.97
C LEU A 13 8.28 16.99 -7.19
N PRO A 14 9.14 17.15 -6.16
CA PRO A 14 10.50 16.68 -6.24
C PRO A 14 10.47 15.16 -6.50
N ALA A 15 11.21 14.72 -7.52
CA ALA A 15 11.23 13.33 -7.96
C ALA A 15 11.48 12.41 -6.76
N THR A 16 10.48 11.59 -6.40
CA THR A 16 10.59 10.60 -5.33
C THR A 16 11.04 9.29 -5.93
N ILE A 17 12.22 8.82 -5.55
CA ILE A 17 12.74 7.52 -5.97
C ILE A 17 12.41 6.48 -4.89
N ILE A 18 11.74 5.40 -5.30
CA ILE A 18 11.53 4.21 -4.47
C ILE A 18 12.64 3.25 -4.87
N VAL A 19 13.41 2.74 -3.90
CA VAL A 19 14.54 1.87 -4.20
C VAL A 19 14.54 0.69 -3.23
N SER A 20 14.73 -0.52 -3.74
CA SER A 20 14.80 -1.77 -2.97
C SER A 20 16.22 -2.34 -2.99
N THR A 21 16.75 -2.72 -1.82
CA THR A 21 18.08 -3.33 -1.63
C THR A 21 18.07 -4.19 -0.37
N THR A 22 19.14 -4.96 -0.12
CA THR A 22 19.31 -5.71 1.13
C THR A 22 19.88 -4.81 2.24
N LEU A 23 19.57 -5.14 3.51
CA LEU A 23 20.13 -4.43 4.67
C LEU A 23 21.67 -4.43 4.64
N LYS A 24 22.26 -5.58 4.31
CA LYS A 24 23.71 -5.77 4.21
C LYS A 24 24.37 -4.81 3.20
N GLU A 25 23.76 -4.63 2.03
CA GLU A 25 24.26 -3.73 0.99
C GLU A 25 24.13 -2.26 1.38
N LEU A 26 23.01 -1.91 2.03
CA LEU A 26 22.79 -0.56 2.55
C LEU A 26 23.80 -0.19 3.64
N GLU A 27 24.04 -1.08 4.61
CA GLU A 27 25.02 -0.88 5.68
C GLU A 27 26.45 -0.78 5.15
N ALA A 28 26.79 -1.56 4.11
CA ALA A 28 28.09 -1.50 3.46
C ALA A 28 28.27 -0.29 2.54
N GLY A 29 27.18 0.41 2.18
CA GLY A 29 27.19 1.45 1.16
C GLY A 29 27.63 0.97 -0.22
N ALA A 30 27.48 -0.34 -0.51
CA ALA A 30 27.98 -1.01 -1.70
C ALA A 30 26.90 -1.88 -2.34
N GLY A 31 27.09 -2.30 -3.60
CA GLY A 31 26.10 -3.07 -4.35
C GLY A 31 25.16 -2.20 -5.20
N THR A 32 24.03 -2.77 -5.59
CA THR A 32 23.04 -2.11 -6.46
C THR A 32 21.65 -2.17 -5.87
N ALA A 33 20.83 -1.19 -6.19
CA ALA A 33 19.48 -1.09 -5.69
C ALA A 33 18.50 -0.91 -6.85
N LEU A 34 17.39 -1.64 -6.82
CA LEU A 34 16.37 -1.62 -7.86
C LEU A 34 15.40 -0.47 -7.62
N THR A 35 15.29 0.43 -8.57
CA THR A 35 14.30 1.52 -8.52
C THR A 35 12.90 1.00 -8.81
N GLY A 36 11.88 1.71 -8.33
CA GLY A 36 10.47 1.42 -8.64
C GLY A 36 10.11 1.51 -10.13
N GLY A 37 10.98 2.13 -10.95
CA GLY A 37 10.87 2.14 -12.42
C GLY A 37 11.58 0.96 -13.11
N GLY A 38 12.21 0.06 -12.36
CA GLY A 38 12.88 -1.14 -12.89
C GLY A 38 14.37 -0.99 -13.22
N SER A 39 14.94 0.21 -13.10
CA SER A 39 16.38 0.44 -13.32
C SER A 39 17.21 0.10 -12.07
N LEU A 40 18.42 -0.42 -12.27
CA LEU A 40 19.40 -0.62 -11.20
C LEU A 40 20.25 0.64 -11.02
N LEU A 41 20.48 1.04 -9.77
CA LEU A 41 21.40 2.13 -9.40
C LEU A 41 22.53 1.60 -8.51
N PRO A 42 23.78 2.06 -8.71
CA PRO A 42 24.85 1.85 -7.74
C PRO A 42 24.48 2.46 -6.38
N MET A 43 24.88 1.81 -5.28
CA MET A 43 24.55 2.28 -3.93
C MET A 43 25.07 3.70 -3.64
N SER A 44 26.19 4.09 -4.24
CA SER A 44 26.73 5.45 -4.17
C SER A 44 25.76 6.51 -4.72
N ASP A 45 25.05 6.19 -5.81
CA ASP A 45 24.05 7.08 -6.39
C ASP A 45 22.77 7.13 -5.56
N VAL A 46 22.38 5.99 -4.97
CA VAL A 46 21.25 5.92 -4.02
C VAL A 46 21.52 6.81 -2.81
N ILE A 47 22.69 6.70 -2.19
CA ILE A 47 23.07 7.52 -1.02
C ILE A 47 23.10 9.02 -1.37
N ARG A 48 23.69 9.36 -2.52
CA ARG A 48 23.77 10.74 -3.01
C ARG A 48 22.39 11.35 -3.33
N LEU A 49 21.46 10.55 -3.87
CA LEU A 49 20.10 11.00 -4.13
C LEU A 49 19.27 11.07 -2.84
N ALA A 50 19.51 10.15 -1.91
CA ALA A 50 18.84 10.10 -0.62
C ALA A 50 19.20 11.31 0.25
N SER A 51 20.44 11.81 0.23
CA SER A 51 20.91 12.91 1.11
C SER A 51 20.13 14.23 0.98
N HIS A 52 19.35 14.41 -0.08
CA HIS A 52 18.49 15.58 -0.32
C HIS A 52 16.99 15.25 -0.32
N ALA A 53 16.62 14.00 -0.01
CA ALA A 53 15.24 13.52 -0.07
C ALA A 53 14.53 13.62 1.28
N TYR A 54 13.20 13.70 1.25
CA TYR A 54 12.38 13.43 2.43
C TYR A 54 12.42 11.93 2.73
N HIS A 55 13.08 11.56 3.82
CA HIS A 55 13.37 10.16 4.14
C HIS A 55 12.15 9.41 4.68
N TYR A 56 11.91 8.21 4.14
CA TYR A 56 10.98 7.22 4.67
C TYR A 56 11.74 5.91 4.85
N LEU A 57 11.57 5.25 6.00
CA LEU A 57 12.08 3.89 6.24
C LEU A 57 10.88 2.95 6.25
N ALA A 58 10.84 2.03 5.28
CA ALA A 58 9.86 0.95 5.23
C ALA A 58 10.62 -0.37 5.41
N ILE A 59 10.25 -1.12 6.45
CA ILE A 59 10.89 -2.40 6.79
C ILE A 59 9.92 -3.52 6.40
N PHE A 60 10.44 -4.52 5.67
CA PHE A 60 9.70 -5.71 5.26
C PHE A 60 10.41 -6.96 5.80
N ASP A 61 9.65 -7.92 6.32
CA ASP A 61 10.11 -9.28 6.63
C ASP A 61 9.33 -10.29 5.80
N LYS A 62 10.02 -11.12 5.00
CA LYS A 62 9.41 -12.14 4.11
C LYS A 62 8.24 -11.61 3.26
N GLY A 63 8.34 -10.38 2.77
CA GLY A 63 7.30 -9.72 1.95
C GLY A 63 6.15 -9.10 2.74
N LYS A 64 6.18 -9.16 4.08
CA LYS A 64 5.22 -8.49 4.98
C LYS A 64 5.81 -7.18 5.48
N ALA A 65 5.11 -6.06 5.26
CA ALA A 65 5.49 -4.78 5.84
C ALA A 65 5.33 -4.86 7.37
N ILE A 66 6.37 -4.52 8.12
CA ILE A 66 6.40 -4.58 9.60
C ILE A 66 6.46 -3.21 10.26
N GLY A 67 6.39 -2.11 9.49
CA GLY A 67 6.16 -0.79 10.07
C GLY A 67 6.25 0.36 9.08
N LEU A 68 5.30 1.30 9.20
CA LEU A 68 5.38 2.65 8.63
C LEU A 68 4.40 3.61 9.32
N TYR A 69 4.94 4.56 10.10
CA TYR A 69 4.16 5.42 10.99
C TYR A 69 4.13 6.89 10.55
N HIS A 70 2.97 7.55 10.71
CA HIS A 70 2.80 8.99 10.46
C HIS A 70 1.51 9.54 11.14
N THR A 71 1.51 10.80 11.59
CA THR A 71 0.43 11.43 12.39
C THR A 71 -0.50 12.37 11.61
N LYS A 72 -0.40 12.45 10.27
CA LYS A 72 -1.30 13.31 9.47
C LYS A 72 -2.46 12.51 8.87
N ARG A 73 -3.59 13.19 8.62
CA ARG A 73 -4.79 12.64 7.98
C ARG A 73 -4.55 12.02 6.60
N LEU A 74 -3.62 12.55 5.82
CA LEU A 74 -3.32 12.00 4.51
C LEU A 74 -2.27 10.90 4.64
N ALA A 75 -2.53 9.77 3.98
CA ALA A 75 -1.55 8.69 3.85
C ALA A 75 -0.24 9.25 3.30
N SER A 76 0.85 8.98 4.01
CA SER A 76 2.18 9.37 3.57
C SER A 76 2.55 8.64 2.28
N PRO A 77 3.53 9.15 1.50
CA PRO A 77 4.04 8.45 0.32
C PRO A 77 4.42 6.99 0.62
N GLY A 78 5.11 6.73 1.73
CA GLY A 78 5.41 5.35 2.13
C GLY A 78 4.15 4.50 2.34
N GLN A 79 3.08 5.07 2.92
CA GLN A 79 1.87 4.30 3.24
C GLN A 79 1.15 3.92 1.96
N ARG A 80 1.17 4.81 0.97
CA ARG A 80 0.72 4.51 -0.39
C ARG A 80 1.55 3.39 -1.03
N ILE A 81 2.88 3.38 -0.87
CA ILE A 81 3.74 2.32 -1.40
C ILE A 81 3.37 0.97 -0.79
N VAL A 82 3.23 0.90 0.53
CA VAL A 82 2.82 -0.32 1.22
C VAL A 82 1.44 -0.77 0.75
N LEU A 83 0.48 0.15 0.61
CA LEU A 83 -0.85 -0.17 0.10
C LEU A 83 -0.81 -0.66 -1.35
N TYR A 84 0.03 -0.08 -2.22
CA TYR A 84 0.20 -0.58 -3.59
C TYR A 84 0.74 -2.00 -3.63
N ALA A 85 1.69 -2.34 -2.76
CA ALA A 85 2.20 -3.71 -2.65
C ALA A 85 1.15 -4.67 -2.05
N LYS A 86 0.41 -4.21 -1.04
CA LYS A 86 -0.53 -5.01 -0.24
C LYS A 86 -1.84 -5.27 -0.97
N ASP A 87 -2.50 -4.23 -1.48
CA ASP A 87 -3.86 -4.31 -2.04
C ASP A 87 -3.84 -4.42 -3.57
N ARG A 88 -2.78 -3.89 -4.23
CA ARG A 88 -2.55 -3.87 -5.69
C ARG A 88 -3.62 -3.18 -6.56
N GLY A 89 -4.80 -2.92 -6.01
CA GLY A 89 -5.91 -2.20 -6.64
C GLY A 89 -7.08 -1.99 -5.71
N CYS A 90 -8.24 -1.67 -6.27
CA CYS A 90 -9.43 -1.42 -5.48
C CYS A 90 -9.84 -2.69 -4.72
N THR A 91 -10.01 -2.58 -3.41
CA THR A 91 -10.37 -3.73 -2.57
C THR A 91 -11.85 -4.11 -2.61
N PHE A 92 -12.68 -3.35 -3.34
CA PHE A 92 -14.11 -3.66 -3.50
C PHE A 92 -14.29 -4.96 -4.29
N PRO A 93 -15.19 -5.88 -3.87
CA PRO A 93 -15.39 -7.18 -4.50
C PRO A 93 -15.56 -7.11 -6.02
N GLY A 94 -14.70 -7.84 -6.75
CA GLY A 94 -14.76 -7.94 -8.21
C GLY A 94 -14.32 -6.68 -8.98
N CYS A 95 -13.85 -5.63 -8.30
CA CYS A 95 -13.32 -4.45 -8.98
C CYS A 95 -11.94 -4.73 -9.55
N ASP A 96 -11.69 -4.31 -10.79
CA ASP A 96 -10.43 -4.46 -11.51
C ASP A 96 -9.58 -3.18 -11.56
N VAL A 97 -10.07 -2.09 -10.96
CA VAL A 97 -9.41 -0.79 -10.99
C VAL A 97 -8.04 -0.87 -10.32
N PRO A 98 -6.93 -0.60 -11.03
CA PRO A 98 -5.58 -0.73 -10.51
C PRO A 98 -5.27 0.34 -9.47
N GLY A 99 -4.28 0.07 -8.61
CA GLY A 99 -4.01 0.91 -7.45
C GLY A 99 -3.73 2.38 -7.77
N TYR A 100 -3.09 2.66 -8.91
CA TYR A 100 -2.83 4.03 -9.38
C TYR A 100 -4.09 4.88 -9.60
N LEU A 101 -5.25 4.25 -9.79
CA LEU A 101 -6.54 4.90 -9.98
C LEU A 101 -7.44 4.80 -8.73
N THR A 102 -6.83 4.58 -7.57
CA THR A 102 -7.53 4.51 -6.29
C THR A 102 -7.12 5.61 -5.32
N GLU A 103 -7.98 5.80 -4.34
CA GLU A 103 -7.79 6.67 -3.19
C GLU A 103 -7.55 5.81 -1.95
N VAL A 104 -6.82 6.37 -0.98
CA VAL A 104 -6.62 5.70 0.31
C VAL A 104 -7.80 6.02 1.22
N HIS A 105 -8.47 4.98 1.68
CA HIS A 105 -9.60 5.02 2.59
C HIS A 105 -9.17 4.53 3.97
N HIS A 106 -9.53 5.29 5.02
CA HIS A 106 -9.42 4.83 6.41
C HIS A 106 -10.57 3.87 6.71
N VAL A 107 -10.25 2.66 7.15
CA VAL A 107 -11.25 1.67 7.55
C VAL A 107 -11.92 2.10 8.86
N THR A 108 -11.14 2.54 9.84
CA THR A 108 -11.66 3.30 10.97
C THR A 108 -11.58 4.78 10.66
N ASP A 109 -12.73 5.49 10.67
CA ASP A 109 -12.78 6.92 10.38
C ASP A 109 -11.68 7.70 11.08
N PHE A 110 -10.93 8.53 10.33
CA PHE A 110 -9.82 9.33 10.87
C PHE A 110 -10.26 10.22 12.05
N ALA A 111 -11.51 10.70 12.03
CA ALA A 111 -12.06 11.50 13.13
C ALA A 111 -12.11 10.73 14.47
N THR A 112 -12.16 9.40 14.39
CA THR A 112 -12.19 8.46 15.51
C THR A 112 -10.79 8.02 15.90
N CYS A 113 -10.00 7.48 14.96
CA CYS A 113 -8.69 6.90 15.29
C CYS A 113 -7.57 7.93 15.42
N ARG A 114 -7.70 9.11 14.78
CA ARG A 114 -6.70 10.20 14.74
C ARG A 114 -5.32 9.79 14.21
N GLU A 115 -5.21 8.60 13.67
CA GLU A 115 -4.01 7.99 13.16
C GLU A 115 -4.22 7.55 11.71
N THR A 116 -3.13 7.47 10.97
CA THR A 116 -3.15 6.94 9.61
C THR A 116 -2.23 5.74 9.64
N ASN A 117 -2.72 4.61 10.15
CA ASN A 117 -1.96 3.37 10.27
C ASN A 117 -2.23 2.48 9.06
N VAL A 118 -1.18 2.01 8.37
CA VAL A 118 -1.30 1.20 7.15
C VAL A 118 -2.14 -0.06 7.33
N ASP A 119 -2.19 -0.61 8.54
CA ASP A 119 -3.02 -1.77 8.86
C ASP A 119 -4.52 -1.45 8.86
N ASP A 120 -4.88 -0.18 9.06
CA ASP A 120 -6.25 0.36 9.08
C ASP A 120 -6.56 1.20 7.83
N LEU A 121 -5.75 1.09 6.77
CA LEU A 121 -5.97 1.74 5.47
C LEU A 121 -6.25 0.72 4.37
N THR A 122 -6.98 1.14 3.35
CA THR A 122 -7.29 0.33 2.18
C THR A 122 -7.39 1.17 0.91
N GLN A 123 -7.20 0.55 -0.25
CA GLN A 123 -7.45 1.19 -1.54
C GLN A 123 -8.92 1.07 -1.97
N GLY A 124 -9.51 2.20 -2.40
CA GLY A 124 -10.85 2.29 -3.00
C GLY A 124 -10.83 3.19 -4.23
N CYS A 125 -11.33 2.74 -5.38
CA CYS A 125 -11.47 3.62 -6.55
C CYS A 125 -12.48 4.74 -6.28
N GLY A 126 -12.43 5.82 -7.06
CA GLY A 126 -13.31 6.97 -6.85
C GLY A 126 -14.81 6.62 -6.85
N THR A 127 -15.22 5.56 -7.55
CA THR A 127 -16.61 5.05 -7.52
C THR A 127 -16.94 4.35 -6.21
N HIS A 128 -16.13 3.37 -5.80
CA HIS A 128 -16.39 2.57 -4.61
C HIS A 128 -16.11 3.30 -3.30
N HIS A 129 -15.12 4.20 -3.28
CA HIS A 129 -14.85 5.01 -2.09
C HIS A 129 -16.05 5.90 -1.73
N LYS A 130 -16.78 6.42 -2.72
CA LYS A 130 -18.01 7.21 -2.52
C LYS A 130 -19.19 6.39 -1.99
N LEU A 131 -19.14 5.05 -2.04
CA LEU A 131 -20.17 4.20 -1.45
C LEU A 131 -20.08 4.15 0.08
N VAL A 132 -18.92 4.49 0.65
CA VAL A 132 -18.71 4.54 2.09
C VAL A 132 -19.27 5.85 2.62
N THR A 133 -20.52 5.80 3.08
CA THR A 133 -21.28 6.93 3.62
C THR A 133 -21.99 6.52 4.89
N SER A 134 -22.57 7.50 5.59
CA SER A 134 -23.46 7.21 6.73
C SER A 134 -24.67 6.40 6.25
N GLY A 135 -24.77 5.14 6.69
CA GLY A 135 -25.81 4.20 6.26
C GLY A 135 -25.54 3.48 4.93
N GLY A 136 -24.39 3.74 4.29
CA GLY A 136 -23.95 3.09 3.07
C GLY A 136 -23.12 1.82 3.34
N TRP A 137 -22.17 1.56 2.44
CA TRP A 137 -21.21 0.47 2.60
C TRP A 137 -20.25 0.76 3.75
N LYS A 138 -19.78 -0.29 4.42
CA LYS A 138 -18.76 -0.20 5.47
C LYS A 138 -17.56 -1.04 5.09
N THR A 139 -16.38 -0.70 5.59
CA THR A 139 -15.17 -1.50 5.42
C THR A 139 -14.73 -2.05 6.78
N ARG A 140 -14.10 -3.23 6.77
CA ARG A 140 -13.50 -3.86 7.95
C ARG A 140 -12.22 -4.58 7.54
N LYS A 141 -11.19 -4.53 8.40
CA LYS A 141 -9.97 -5.34 8.23
C LYS A 141 -10.14 -6.72 8.83
N LEU A 142 -9.80 -7.74 8.04
CA LEU A 142 -9.76 -9.13 8.48
C LEU A 142 -8.39 -9.47 9.08
N LYS A 143 -8.31 -10.56 9.85
CA LYS A 143 -7.05 -11.00 10.51
C LYS A 143 -5.92 -11.27 9.50
N ASN A 144 -6.26 -11.70 8.29
CA ASN A 144 -5.32 -11.96 7.20
C ASN A 144 -4.83 -10.68 6.50
N GLY A 145 -5.33 -9.50 6.89
CA GLY A 145 -4.98 -8.19 6.33
C GLY A 145 -5.90 -7.69 5.21
N ASP A 146 -6.83 -8.51 4.73
CA ASP A 146 -7.78 -8.15 3.68
C ASP A 146 -8.82 -7.15 4.15
N THR A 147 -9.36 -6.39 3.20
CA THR A 147 -10.49 -5.49 3.45
C THR A 147 -11.77 -6.17 3.03
N GLU A 148 -12.67 -6.34 3.99
CA GLU A 148 -14.05 -6.73 3.77
C GLU A 148 -14.92 -5.50 3.54
N TRP A 149 -15.75 -5.53 2.50
CA TRP A 149 -16.78 -4.55 2.18
C TRP A 149 -18.15 -5.09 2.56
N ILE A 150 -18.78 -4.44 3.53
CA ILE A 150 -20.07 -4.84 4.12
C ILE A 150 -21.16 -3.97 3.49
N PRO A 151 -22.12 -4.57 2.77
CA PRO A 151 -23.24 -3.83 2.16
C PRO A 151 -24.20 -3.29 3.25
N PRO A 152 -24.97 -2.24 2.95
CA PRO A 152 -26.13 -1.89 3.77
C PRO A 152 -27.19 -3.01 3.69
N PRO A 153 -28.07 -3.19 4.70
CA PRO A 153 -28.94 -4.36 4.81
C PRO A 153 -29.82 -4.64 3.58
N HIS A 154 -30.26 -3.60 2.87
CA HIS A 154 -31.10 -3.73 1.69
C HIS A 154 -30.34 -4.15 0.42
N LEU A 155 -29.01 -4.20 0.47
CA LEU A 155 -28.13 -4.70 -0.60
C LEU A 155 -27.37 -5.96 -0.18
N ASP A 156 -27.65 -6.54 0.98
CA ASP A 156 -26.98 -7.75 1.47
C ASP A 156 -27.71 -8.99 0.95
N HIS A 157 -27.18 -9.58 -0.13
CA HIS A 157 -27.78 -10.73 -0.81
C HIS A 157 -26.83 -11.94 -0.85
N GLY A 158 -25.81 -11.97 0.02
CA GLY A 158 -24.82 -13.06 0.07
C GLY A 158 -23.68 -12.94 -0.96
N GLN A 159 -23.49 -11.76 -1.56
CA GLN A 159 -22.35 -11.52 -2.45
C GLN A 159 -21.00 -11.62 -1.73
N ALA A 160 -19.94 -11.86 -2.52
CA ALA A 160 -18.56 -11.78 -2.03
C ALA A 160 -18.27 -10.41 -1.39
N ARG A 161 -17.49 -10.42 -0.32
CA ARG A 161 -17.16 -9.21 0.47
C ARG A 161 -15.69 -8.81 0.42
N THR A 162 -14.84 -9.65 -0.13
CA THR A 162 -13.42 -9.35 -0.39
C THR A 162 -13.14 -9.40 -1.90
N ASN A 163 -12.05 -8.78 -2.33
CA ASN A 163 -11.62 -8.81 -3.72
C ASN A 163 -10.38 -9.70 -3.90
N THR A 164 -10.52 -10.75 -4.72
CA THR A 164 -9.42 -11.65 -5.10
C THR A 164 -8.80 -11.28 -6.45
N PHE A 165 -9.38 -10.35 -7.21
CA PHE A 165 -8.95 -10.01 -8.58
C PHE A 165 -7.46 -9.61 -8.66
N HIS A 166 -6.99 -8.79 -7.72
CA HIS A 166 -5.60 -8.34 -7.69
C HIS A 166 -4.65 -9.34 -7.00
N HIS A 167 -5.19 -10.42 -6.44
CA HIS A 167 -4.46 -11.46 -5.72
C HIS A 167 -4.90 -12.88 -6.16
N PRO A 168 -4.78 -13.22 -7.45
CA PRO A 168 -5.19 -14.54 -7.95
C PRO A 168 -4.44 -15.69 -7.27
N GLU A 169 -3.23 -15.44 -6.74
CA GLU A 169 -2.46 -16.42 -5.97
C GLU A 169 -3.19 -16.92 -4.71
N ARG A 170 -4.17 -16.17 -4.19
CA ARG A 170 -4.93 -16.55 -2.99
C ARG A 170 -5.96 -17.62 -3.28
N LEU A 171 -6.49 -17.70 -4.51
CA LEU A 171 -7.41 -18.76 -4.93
C LEU A 171 -6.72 -20.13 -5.01
N LEU A 172 -5.39 -20.15 -5.01
CA LEU A 172 -4.59 -21.38 -5.08
C LEU A 172 -4.20 -21.91 -3.70
N ARG A 173 -4.50 -21.17 -2.62
CA ARG A 173 -4.08 -21.50 -1.25
C ARG A 173 -5.11 -22.31 -0.45
N ASP A 174 -6.28 -22.57 -0.99
CA ASP A 174 -7.37 -23.30 -0.32
C ASP A 174 -7.11 -24.83 -0.22
N GLY A 175 -5.85 -25.27 -0.25
CA GLY A 175 -5.46 -26.68 -0.25
C GLY A 175 -4.58 -27.15 0.91
N ASP A 176 -4.00 -26.25 1.70
CA ASP A 176 -3.08 -26.61 2.80
C ASP A 176 -3.40 -25.80 4.06
N GLY A 177 -4.23 -26.34 4.96
CA GLY A 177 -4.36 -25.86 6.33
C GLY A 177 -5.77 -25.92 6.94
N ASP A 178 -6.43 -27.09 6.89
CA ASP A 178 -7.29 -27.50 8.01
C ASP A 178 -6.40 -28.17 9.07
N ASP A 179 -6.83 -28.04 10.33
CA ASP A 179 -6.28 -28.63 11.55
C ASP A 179 -5.07 -27.91 12.16
N ASP A 180 -5.34 -27.00 13.10
CA ASP A 180 -4.87 -27.08 14.50
C ASP A 180 -5.05 -25.72 15.20
N ASP A 181 -6.07 -25.61 16.06
CA ASP A 181 -5.93 -25.19 17.47
C ASP A 181 -7.30 -24.84 18.09
N ASP A 182 -7.86 -25.80 18.83
CA ASP A 182 -8.69 -25.54 20.02
C ASP A 182 -8.17 -26.47 21.13
N PRO A 183 -7.90 -25.93 22.32
CA PRO A 183 -8.68 -26.39 23.46
C PRO A 183 -9.26 -25.27 24.34
#